data_AF-G1KT82-F1
#
_entry.id   AF-G1KT82-F1
#
_cell.length_a   1.000
_cell.length_b   1.000
_cell.length_c   1.000
_cell.angle_alpha   90.00
_cell.angle_beta   90.00
_cell.angle_gamma   90.00
#
_symmetry.space_group_name_H-M   'P 1'
#
loop_
_entity.id
_entity.type
_entity.pdbx_description
1 polymer ?
#
loop_
_entity_poly.entity_id
_entity_poly.type
_entity_poly.pdbx_seq_one_letter_code
_entity_poly.pdbx_strand_id
1 'polypeptide(L)'
;MAGALLSALLGVVPGAASQQRRPLVVLGPEASGRSALLFRAALLASGVAAAPASVMFLAPRPLQRLPCAGGLDAVAMQRIQFLYPPSSQLLFQVLANLQQTSCPILVVVDGLEEYLKSCPGPSVAAQLVALLLDTVNHFSQKLSRVSSACQLLVSMKSPGEAGEDGGHFSTVERYFQAQMWLHPEAEESVGPASHGATKVVRAHLSQPGSQDREWLLRFEPEGQMKISPLPCKSEDSRGAAAQNDTPAEAEAQGV
;
A
#
# COMPACT_ATOMS: atom_id res chain seq x y z
N MET A 1 6.14 -17.34 3.28
CA MET A 1 6.67 -16.33 2.34
C MET A 1 5.72 -15.18 2.03
N ALA A 2 4.39 -15.37 1.95
CA ALA A 2 3.42 -14.26 1.85
C ALA A 2 3.53 -13.22 2.99
N GLY A 3 4.07 -13.63 4.14
CA GLY A 3 4.30 -12.77 5.30
C GLY A 3 5.16 -11.54 5.00
N ALA A 4 6.14 -11.58 4.08
CA ALA A 4 7.09 -10.47 3.92
C ALA A 4 6.46 -9.18 3.37
N LEU A 5 5.58 -9.28 2.36
CA LEU A 5 4.83 -8.14 1.83
C LEU A 5 3.85 -7.60 2.88
N LEU A 6 3.15 -8.51 3.56
CA LEU A 6 2.09 -8.12 4.50
C LEU A 6 2.69 -7.56 5.80
N SER A 7 3.85 -8.06 6.20
CA SER A 7 4.74 -7.45 7.19
C SER A 7 5.22 -6.07 6.76
N ALA A 8 5.61 -5.89 5.49
CA ALA A 8 6.00 -4.58 4.98
C ALA A 8 4.80 -3.59 4.97
N LEU A 9 3.61 -4.04 4.59
CA LEU A 9 2.36 -3.26 4.65
C LEU A 9 1.98 -2.86 6.07
N LEU A 10 2.29 -3.70 7.06
CA LEU A 10 2.01 -3.43 8.49
C LEU A 10 3.18 -2.75 9.21
N GLY A 11 4.29 -2.45 8.52
CA GLY A 11 5.49 -1.88 9.12
C GLY A 11 6.19 -2.79 10.15
N VAL A 12 5.98 -4.12 10.07
CA VAL A 12 6.56 -5.12 10.97
C VAL A 12 7.76 -5.78 10.29
N VAL A 13 8.94 -5.19 10.35
CA VAL A 13 10.19 -5.84 9.90
C VAL A 13 10.86 -6.51 11.11
N PRO A 14 11.14 -7.83 11.07
CA PRO A 14 11.89 -8.47 12.15
C PRO A 14 13.34 -7.95 12.18
N GLY A 15 13.76 -7.39 13.32
CA GLY A 15 15.17 -7.05 13.61
C GLY A 15 15.53 -5.55 13.63
N ALA A 16 14.61 -4.63 13.36
CA ALA A 16 14.90 -3.19 13.42
C ALA A 16 14.31 -2.55 14.69
N ALA A 17 15.17 -2.21 15.65
CA ALA A 17 14.78 -1.40 16.81
C ALA A 17 14.39 0.01 16.34
N SER A 18 13.21 0.50 16.78
CA SER A 18 12.68 1.86 16.59
C SER A 18 12.16 2.28 15.19
N GLN A 19 11.68 1.35 14.36
CA GLN A 19 11.05 1.76 13.10
C GLN A 19 9.65 2.34 13.37
N GLN A 20 9.53 3.67 13.34
CA GLN A 20 8.24 4.36 13.31
C GLN A 20 7.45 3.80 12.15
N ARG A 21 6.36 3.12 12.48
CA ARG A 21 5.50 2.52 11.49
C ARG A 21 4.83 3.64 10.68
N ARG A 22 5.12 3.70 9.37
CA ARG A 22 4.80 4.86 8.52
C ARG A 22 3.45 4.67 7.82
N PRO A 23 2.68 5.75 7.62
CA PRO A 23 1.50 5.70 6.78
C PRO A 23 1.91 5.31 5.35
N LEU A 24 1.18 4.36 4.76
CA LEU A 24 1.46 3.81 3.44
C LEU A 24 0.29 4.06 2.50
N VAL A 25 0.60 4.54 1.30
CA VAL A 25 -0.37 4.63 0.19
C VAL A 25 -0.08 3.55 -0.84
N VAL A 26 -1.13 2.84 -1.28
CA VAL A 26 -1.11 1.82 -2.33
C VAL A 26 -1.72 2.41 -3.59
N LEU A 27 -0.89 2.62 -4.59
CA LEU A 27 -1.19 3.21 -5.88
C LEU A 27 -1.29 2.12 -6.94
N GLY A 28 -2.16 2.30 -7.91
CA GLY A 28 -2.26 1.40 -9.05
C GLY A 28 -3.41 1.78 -9.96
N PRO A 29 -3.56 1.16 -11.13
CA PRO A 29 -4.66 1.43 -12.02
C PRO A 29 -5.97 0.79 -11.57
N GLU A 30 -7.07 1.07 -12.26
CA GLU A 30 -8.33 0.34 -12.05
C GLU A 30 -8.13 -1.19 -12.16
N ALA A 31 -8.88 -1.93 -11.33
CA ALA A 31 -8.79 -3.38 -11.23
C ALA A 31 -7.40 -3.95 -10.85
N SER A 32 -6.40 -3.15 -10.47
CA SER A 32 -5.06 -3.64 -10.04
C SER A 32 -5.05 -4.51 -8.78
N GLY A 33 -6.19 -4.64 -8.09
CA GLY A 33 -6.32 -5.46 -6.89
C GLY A 33 -5.96 -4.74 -5.60
N ARG A 34 -5.89 -3.39 -5.59
CA ARG A 34 -5.64 -2.57 -4.39
C ARG A 34 -6.56 -2.95 -3.23
N SER A 35 -7.87 -2.94 -3.44
CA SER A 35 -8.88 -3.28 -2.43
C SER A 35 -8.67 -4.68 -1.86
N ALA A 36 -8.32 -5.65 -2.72
CA ALA A 36 -8.05 -7.02 -2.30
C ALA A 36 -6.78 -7.12 -1.45
N LEU A 37 -5.72 -6.37 -1.80
CA LEU A 37 -4.48 -6.31 -1.04
C LEU A 37 -4.70 -5.65 0.33
N LEU A 38 -5.41 -4.52 0.37
CA LEU A 38 -5.79 -3.81 1.59
C LEU A 38 -6.62 -4.70 2.52
N PHE A 39 -7.63 -5.37 1.96
CA PHE A 39 -8.48 -6.29 2.72
C PHE A 39 -7.67 -7.45 3.32
N ARG A 40 -6.71 -8.00 2.56
CA ARG A 40 -5.83 -9.04 3.07
C ARG A 40 -4.91 -8.56 4.18
N ALA A 41 -4.40 -7.33 4.08
CA ALA A 41 -3.64 -6.71 5.16
C ALA A 41 -4.50 -6.52 6.42
N ALA A 42 -5.76 -6.10 6.26
CA ALA A 42 -6.72 -5.97 7.36
C ALA A 42 -6.99 -7.31 8.07
N LEU A 43 -7.22 -8.38 7.30
CA LEU A 43 -7.40 -9.73 7.82
C LEU A 43 -6.21 -10.20 8.66
N LEU A 44 -4.98 -9.95 8.17
CA LEU A 44 -3.78 -10.37 8.89
C LEU A 44 -3.55 -9.56 10.17
N ALA A 45 -3.74 -8.24 10.11
CA ALA A 45 -3.65 -7.40 11.31
C ALA A 45 -4.63 -7.87 12.38
N SER A 46 -5.85 -8.21 11.97
CA SER A 46 -6.89 -8.74 12.85
C SER A 46 -6.56 -10.12 13.45
N GLY A 47 -5.92 -11.01 12.68
CA GLY A 47 -5.51 -12.34 13.15
C GLY A 47 -4.32 -12.30 14.12
N VAL A 48 -3.38 -11.36 13.94
CA VAL A 48 -2.18 -11.22 14.77
C VAL A 48 -2.45 -10.44 16.06
N ALA A 49 -3.53 -9.66 16.10
CA ALA A 49 -3.96 -8.90 17.27
C ALA A 49 -4.23 -9.82 18.47
N ALA A 50 -3.39 -9.73 19.51
CA ALA A 50 -3.82 -10.13 20.86
C ALA A 50 -5.02 -9.25 21.23
N ALA A 51 -6.12 -9.87 21.67
CA ALA A 51 -7.33 -9.14 22.05
C ALA A 51 -7.01 -8.01 23.04
N PRO A 52 -7.58 -6.79 22.91
CA PRO A 52 -8.78 -6.43 22.15
C PRO A 52 -8.51 -5.54 20.91
N ALA A 53 -7.40 -5.75 20.20
CA ALA A 53 -7.05 -4.90 19.04
C ALA A 53 -8.00 -5.13 17.84
N SER A 54 -8.71 -4.07 17.40
CA SER A 54 -9.60 -4.07 16.25
C SER A 54 -8.93 -3.46 15.01
N VAL A 55 -9.49 -3.75 13.83
CA VAL A 55 -9.09 -3.13 12.56
C VAL A 55 -10.28 -2.34 12.03
N MET A 56 -10.03 -1.16 11.47
CA MET A 56 -11.06 -0.35 10.84
C MET A 56 -10.86 -0.31 9.33
N PHE A 57 -11.92 -0.59 8.57
CA PHE A 57 -11.91 -0.57 7.12
C PHE A 57 -12.93 0.44 6.60
N LEU A 58 -12.45 1.52 6.01
CA LEU A 58 -13.23 2.62 5.45
C LEU A 58 -13.21 2.53 3.93
N ALA A 59 -14.37 2.59 3.27
CA ALA A 59 -14.47 2.61 1.81
C ALA A 59 -15.71 3.37 1.35
N PRO A 60 -15.70 4.06 0.19
CA PRO A 60 -16.86 4.82 -0.27
C PRO A 60 -18.06 3.92 -0.61
N ARG A 61 -17.81 2.63 -0.87
CA ARG A 61 -18.82 1.62 -1.22
C ARG A 61 -18.49 0.28 -0.57
N PRO A 62 -19.50 -0.58 -0.32
CA PRO A 62 -19.28 -1.95 0.11
C PRO A 62 -18.38 -2.73 -0.86
N LEU A 63 -17.50 -3.56 -0.31
CA LEU A 63 -16.67 -4.48 -1.09
C LEU A 63 -17.59 -5.46 -1.85
N GLN A 64 -17.66 -5.35 -3.18
CA GLN A 64 -18.56 -6.16 -4.00
C GLN A 64 -18.17 -7.65 -4.02
N ARG A 65 -16.88 -7.94 -3.85
CA ARG A 65 -16.34 -9.29 -3.76
C ARG A 65 -15.26 -9.29 -2.68
N LEU A 66 -15.43 -10.15 -1.69
CA LEU A 66 -14.35 -10.42 -0.74
C LEU A 66 -13.39 -11.40 -1.43
N PRO A 67 -12.07 -11.15 -1.45
CA PRO A 67 -11.11 -12.15 -1.89
C PRO A 67 -11.35 -13.44 -1.12
N CYS A 68 -11.58 -14.55 -1.84
CA CYS A 68 -11.60 -15.88 -1.26
C CYS A 68 -10.17 -16.22 -0.80
N ALA A 69 -9.81 -15.75 0.39
CA ALA A 69 -8.71 -16.37 1.12
C ALA A 69 -9.19 -17.77 1.45
N GLY A 70 -8.61 -18.81 0.82
CA GLY A 70 -8.86 -20.18 1.23
C GLY A 70 -8.71 -20.28 2.75
N GLY A 71 -9.82 -20.52 3.46
CA GLY A 71 -9.91 -20.45 4.91
C GLY A 71 -9.90 -19.02 5.48
N LEU A 72 -10.90 -18.19 5.15
CA LEU A 72 -11.17 -16.97 5.92
C LEU A 72 -11.34 -17.36 7.40
N ASP A 73 -10.44 -16.88 8.26
CA ASP A 73 -10.63 -16.99 9.70
C ASP A 73 -11.83 -16.11 10.07
N ALA A 74 -12.98 -16.74 10.34
CA ALA A 74 -14.21 -16.06 10.70
C ALA A 74 -14.00 -15.16 11.93
N VAL A 75 -13.08 -15.53 12.83
CA VAL A 75 -12.72 -14.73 14.01
C VAL A 75 -11.97 -13.47 13.60
N ALA A 76 -11.05 -13.56 12.65
CA ALA A 76 -10.34 -12.40 12.12
C ALA A 76 -11.32 -11.43 11.41
N MET A 77 -12.30 -11.94 10.68
CA MET A 77 -13.32 -11.09 10.05
C MET A 77 -14.16 -10.31 11.09
N GLN A 78 -14.54 -10.94 12.20
CA GLN A 78 -15.35 -10.30 13.24
C GLN A 78 -14.66 -9.13 13.95
N ARG A 79 -13.33 -9.03 13.90
CA ARG A 79 -12.59 -7.91 14.51
C ARG A 79 -12.32 -6.76 13.55
N ILE A 80 -12.78 -6.88 12.29
CA ILE A 80 -12.72 -5.79 11.31
C ILE A 80 -14.06 -5.03 11.34
N GLN A 81 -14.00 -3.75 11.70
CA GLN A 81 -15.13 -2.84 11.62
C GLN A 81 -15.16 -2.19 10.24
N PHE A 82 -16.16 -2.55 9.43
CA PHE A 82 -16.39 -1.93 8.12
C PHE A 82 -17.29 -0.71 8.25
N LEU A 83 -16.86 0.43 7.72
CA LEU A 83 -17.68 1.63 7.60
C LEU A 83 -17.62 2.14 6.17
N TYR A 84 -18.77 2.60 5.67
CA TYR A 84 -18.91 2.99 4.27
C TYR A 84 -19.41 4.43 4.11
N PRO A 85 -18.62 5.45 4.48
CA PRO A 85 -19.03 6.84 4.27
C PRO A 85 -19.05 7.13 2.76
N PRO A 86 -20.19 7.49 2.15
CA PRO A 86 -20.26 7.69 0.69
C PRO A 86 -19.71 9.05 0.23
N SER A 87 -19.30 9.93 1.15
CA SER A 87 -18.81 11.28 0.84
C SER A 87 -17.69 11.70 1.78
N SER A 88 -16.89 12.70 1.37
CA SER A 88 -15.82 13.26 2.20
C SER A 88 -16.34 13.89 3.49
N GLN A 89 -17.50 14.54 3.45
CA GLN A 89 -18.17 15.10 4.64
C GLN A 89 -18.53 14.02 5.67
N LEU A 90 -19.07 12.89 5.20
CA LEU A 90 -19.39 11.77 6.08
C LEU A 90 -18.12 11.08 6.59
N LEU A 91 -17.06 11.02 5.79
CA LEU A 91 -15.75 10.55 6.25
C LEU A 91 -15.22 11.45 7.37
N PHE A 92 -15.26 12.78 7.22
CA PHE A 92 -14.90 13.73 8.29
C PHE A 92 -15.70 13.48 9.56
N GLN A 93 -17.02 13.31 9.44
CA GLN A 93 -17.89 13.05 10.58
C GLN A 93 -17.56 11.73 11.26
N VAL A 94 -17.27 10.67 10.50
CA VAL A 94 -16.80 9.39 11.05
C VAL A 94 -15.52 9.62 11.85
N LEU A 95 -14.48 10.18 11.22
CA LEU A 95 -13.18 10.42 11.85
C LEU A 95 -13.28 11.26 13.13
N ALA A 96 -14.11 12.31 13.14
CA ALA A 96 -14.36 13.13 14.32
C ALA A 96 -14.97 12.31 15.48
N ASN A 97 -15.88 11.39 15.18
CA ASN A 97 -16.52 10.55 16.20
C ASN A 97 -15.65 9.36 16.65
N LEU A 98 -14.66 8.95 15.85
CA LEU A 98 -13.76 7.83 16.16
C LEU A 98 -12.94 8.05 17.43
N GLN A 99 -12.76 9.28 17.89
CA GLN A 99 -12.04 9.56 19.13
C GLN A 99 -12.71 8.93 20.38
N GLN A 100 -14.01 8.62 20.28
CA GLN A 100 -14.84 8.07 21.35
C GLN A 100 -14.96 6.53 21.30
N THR A 101 -14.44 5.88 20.25
CA THR A 101 -14.57 4.43 20.04
C THR A 101 -13.34 3.64 20.53
N SER A 102 -13.38 2.31 20.35
CA SER A 102 -12.22 1.43 20.54
C SER A 102 -11.04 1.89 19.67
N CYS A 103 -9.81 1.61 20.13
CA CYS A 103 -8.58 2.04 19.47
C CYS A 103 -8.12 0.97 18.46
N PRO A 104 -8.33 1.17 17.14
CA PRO A 104 -7.88 0.21 16.16
C PRO A 104 -6.35 0.19 16.07
N ILE A 105 -5.77 -0.99 15.78
CA ILE A 105 -4.33 -1.12 15.48
C ILE A 105 -4.00 -0.81 14.02
N LEU A 106 -5.01 -0.80 13.15
CA LEU A 106 -4.90 -0.51 11.73
C LEU A 106 -6.17 0.17 11.27
N VAL A 107 -6.01 1.32 10.61
CA VAL A 107 -7.03 2.02 9.84
C VAL A 107 -6.70 1.84 8.37
N VAL A 108 -7.65 1.31 7.63
CA VAL A 108 -7.57 1.11 6.18
C VAL A 108 -8.56 2.07 5.51
N VAL A 109 -8.11 2.81 4.50
CA VAL A 109 -8.97 3.65 3.66
C VAL A 109 -8.83 3.21 2.22
N ASP A 110 -9.85 2.55 1.69
CA ASP A 110 -9.88 2.10 0.31
C ASP A 110 -10.55 3.16 -0.58
N GLY A 111 -9.90 3.57 -1.66
CA GLY A 111 -10.43 4.52 -2.64
C GLY A 111 -10.37 5.98 -2.19
N LEU A 112 -9.24 6.45 -1.64
CA LEU A 112 -9.10 7.83 -1.16
C LEU A 112 -9.44 8.88 -2.23
N GLU A 113 -9.14 8.58 -3.49
CA GLU A 113 -9.44 9.45 -4.64
C GLU A 113 -10.92 9.85 -4.73
N GLU A 114 -11.85 8.96 -4.33
CA GLU A 114 -13.28 9.26 -4.40
C GLU A 114 -13.68 10.33 -3.39
N TYR A 115 -13.03 10.34 -2.21
CA TYR A 115 -13.23 11.40 -1.22
C TYR A 115 -12.59 12.71 -1.65
N LEU A 116 -11.37 12.65 -2.20
CA LEU A 116 -10.65 13.85 -2.63
C LEU A 116 -11.33 14.56 -3.81
N LYS A 117 -11.92 13.81 -4.75
CA LYS A 117 -12.75 14.39 -5.83
C LYS A 117 -13.91 15.23 -5.33
N SER A 118 -14.45 14.86 -4.19
CA SER A 118 -15.60 15.53 -3.58
C SER A 118 -15.19 16.75 -2.75
N CYS A 119 -13.89 17.02 -2.60
CA CYS A 119 -13.39 18.20 -1.89
C CYS A 119 -13.48 19.45 -2.78
N PRO A 120 -13.91 20.60 -2.26
CA PRO A 120 -14.05 21.84 -3.02
C PRO A 120 -12.71 22.49 -3.41
N GLY A 121 -11.57 21.89 -3.03
CA GLY A 121 -10.23 22.36 -3.40
C GLY A 121 -9.10 21.64 -2.65
N PRO A 122 -7.84 21.92 -3.04
CA PRO A 122 -6.66 21.22 -2.53
C PRO A 122 -6.42 21.44 -1.03
N SER A 123 -6.83 22.59 -0.49
CA SER A 123 -6.76 22.86 0.95
C SER A 123 -7.62 21.89 1.77
N VAL A 124 -8.84 21.60 1.31
CA VAL A 124 -9.75 20.68 2.02
C VAL A 124 -9.28 19.23 1.86
N ALA A 125 -8.75 18.87 0.68
CA ALA A 125 -8.08 17.60 0.47
C ALA A 125 -6.91 17.39 1.45
N ALA A 126 -6.06 18.40 1.63
CA ALA A 126 -4.95 18.37 2.59
C ALA A 126 -5.45 18.24 4.04
N GLN A 127 -6.53 18.95 4.40
CA GLN A 127 -7.15 18.82 5.72
C GLN A 127 -7.67 17.41 5.99
N LEU A 128 -8.30 16.76 5.00
CA LEU A 128 -8.76 15.39 5.13
C LEU A 128 -7.59 14.42 5.39
N VAL A 129 -6.52 14.54 4.61
CA VAL A 129 -5.32 13.70 4.78
C VAL A 129 -4.66 13.95 6.13
N ALA A 130 -4.53 15.21 6.54
CA ALA A 130 -3.99 15.58 7.84
C ALA A 130 -4.83 15.01 8.99
N LEU A 131 -6.16 15.05 8.89
CA LEU A 131 -7.05 14.47 9.90
C LEU A 131 -6.93 12.94 9.99
N LEU A 132 -6.77 12.25 8.87
CA LEU A 132 -6.51 10.81 8.87
C LEU A 132 -5.22 10.47 9.63
N LEU A 133 -4.15 11.22 9.37
CA LEU A 133 -2.87 11.06 10.06
C LEU A 133 -2.98 11.38 11.55
N ASP A 134 -3.66 12.47 11.91
CA ASP A 134 -3.87 12.85 13.31
C ASP A 134 -4.69 11.82 14.07
N THR A 135 -5.74 11.26 13.44
CA THR A 135 -6.56 10.18 14.00
C THR A 135 -5.71 8.95 14.32
N VAL A 136 -4.83 8.55 13.41
CA VAL A 136 -3.93 7.39 13.60
C VAL A 136 -2.86 7.69 14.65
N ASN A 137 -2.35 8.93 14.71
CA ASN A 137 -1.42 9.36 15.75
C ASN A 137 -2.08 9.32 17.14
N HIS A 138 -3.32 9.80 17.26
CA HIS A 138 -4.12 9.72 18.49
C HIS A 138 -4.31 8.28 18.96
N PHE A 139 -4.66 7.36 18.06
CA PHE A 139 -4.75 5.94 18.39
C PHE A 139 -3.40 5.33 18.75
N SER A 140 -2.33 5.71 18.07
CA SER A 140 -0.98 5.27 18.41
C SER A 140 -0.57 5.71 19.81
N GLN A 141 -0.89 6.94 20.22
CA GLN A 141 -0.65 7.43 21.58
C GLN A 141 -1.47 6.65 22.60
N LYS A 142 -2.75 6.35 22.32
CA LYS A 142 -3.56 5.50 23.22
C LYS A 142 -3.01 4.07 23.33
N LEU A 143 -2.55 3.49 22.22
CA LEU A 143 -1.97 2.14 22.15
C LEU A 143 -0.53 2.04 22.67
N SER A 144 0.19 3.16 22.78
CA SER A 144 1.58 3.19 23.29
C SER A 144 1.70 2.66 24.72
N ARG A 145 0.62 2.74 25.50
CA ARG A 145 0.48 2.11 26.82
C ARG A 145 0.59 0.58 26.79
N VAL A 146 0.39 -0.02 25.62
CA VAL A 146 0.43 -1.47 25.36
C VAL A 146 1.52 -1.80 24.32
N SER A 147 2.51 -0.91 24.14
CA SER A 147 3.64 -1.08 23.21
C SER A 147 3.24 -1.36 21.75
N SER A 148 2.07 -0.88 21.31
CA SER A 148 1.61 -0.99 19.92
C SER A 148 1.33 0.41 19.35
N ALA A 149 1.43 0.57 18.03
CA ALA A 149 1.12 1.80 17.32
C ALA A 149 0.04 1.54 16.25
N CYS A 150 -0.91 2.46 16.10
CA CYS A 150 -1.93 2.36 15.07
C CYS A 150 -1.29 2.60 13.70
N GLN A 151 -1.74 1.88 12.67
CA GLN A 151 -1.27 1.99 11.29
C GLN A 151 -2.30 2.62 10.37
N LEU A 152 -1.80 3.29 9.33
CA LEU A 152 -2.63 3.83 8.26
C LEU A 152 -2.21 3.21 6.93
N LEU A 153 -3.14 2.50 6.31
CA LEU A 153 -3.00 1.99 4.95
C LEU A 153 -4.08 2.62 4.07
N VAL A 154 -3.68 3.24 2.98
CA VAL A 154 -4.61 3.91 2.06
C VAL A 154 -4.45 3.33 0.67
N SER A 155 -5.51 3.23 -0.12
CA SER A 155 -5.40 2.99 -1.56
C SER A 155 -5.84 4.20 -2.37
N MET A 156 -5.21 4.37 -3.53
CA MET A 156 -5.59 5.40 -4.49
C MET A 156 -5.33 4.96 -5.94
N LYS A 157 -6.08 5.51 -6.90
CA LYS A 157 -5.72 5.40 -8.33
C LYS A 157 -4.36 6.03 -8.62
N SER A 158 -3.61 5.42 -9.52
CA SER A 158 -2.37 5.99 -10.04
C SER A 158 -2.66 7.31 -10.79
N PRO A 159 -1.74 8.29 -10.71
CA PRO A 159 -1.90 9.57 -11.40
C PRO A 159 -2.03 9.35 -12.92
N GLY A 160 -2.91 10.11 -13.57
CA GLY A 160 -3.09 10.11 -15.03
C GLY A 160 -4.21 9.21 -15.59
N GLU A 161 -4.74 8.24 -14.83
CA GLU A 161 -5.83 7.39 -15.33
C GLU A 161 -7.23 8.00 -15.24
N ALA A 162 -7.44 8.94 -14.31
CA ALA A 162 -8.78 9.38 -13.95
C ALA A 162 -9.16 10.78 -14.46
N GLY A 163 -8.34 11.38 -15.34
CA GLY A 163 -8.51 12.79 -15.75
C GLY A 163 -8.50 13.76 -14.56
N GLU A 164 -7.98 13.30 -13.42
CA GLU A 164 -7.99 14.01 -12.14
C GLU A 164 -6.96 15.14 -12.16
N ASP A 165 -7.34 16.26 -11.55
CA ASP A 165 -6.47 17.39 -11.31
C ASP A 165 -5.27 16.92 -10.45
N GLY A 166 -4.07 16.90 -11.03
CA GLY A 166 -2.84 16.35 -10.41
C GLY A 166 -2.49 16.96 -9.05
N GLY A 167 -3.17 18.05 -8.65
CA GLY A 167 -3.09 18.66 -7.34
C GLY A 167 -3.52 17.76 -6.17
N HIS A 168 -4.51 16.87 -6.36
CA HIS A 168 -4.94 15.97 -5.28
C HIS A 168 -3.91 14.87 -5.00
N PHE A 169 -3.33 14.28 -6.05
CA PHE A 169 -2.23 13.32 -5.93
C PHE A 169 -1.01 13.93 -5.23
N SER A 170 -0.58 15.12 -5.69
CA SER A 170 0.53 15.87 -5.11
C SER A 170 0.33 16.19 -3.62
N THR A 171 -0.93 16.35 -3.20
CA THR A 171 -1.27 16.56 -1.79
C THR A 171 -0.99 15.30 -0.99
N VAL A 172 -1.47 14.14 -1.44
CA VAL A 172 -1.26 12.84 -0.78
C VAL A 172 0.22 12.51 -0.67
N GLU A 173 1.01 12.68 -1.74
CA GLU A 173 2.45 12.37 -1.73
C GLU A 173 3.23 13.11 -0.64
N ARG A 174 2.87 14.35 -0.32
CA ARG A 174 3.53 15.14 0.73
C ARG A 174 3.35 14.55 2.12
N TYR A 175 2.25 13.84 2.34
CA TYR A 175 1.89 13.24 3.63
C TYR A 175 2.29 11.76 3.72
N PHE A 176 2.32 11.04 2.59
CA PHE A 176 2.66 9.62 2.52
C PHE A 176 4.05 9.42 1.93
N GLN A 177 5.03 9.30 2.82
CA GLN A 177 6.41 9.06 2.44
C GLN A 177 6.66 7.64 1.94
N ALA A 178 5.92 6.65 2.45
CA ALA A 178 5.99 5.28 1.95
C ALA A 178 4.88 5.08 0.91
N GLN A 179 5.26 4.53 -0.25
CA GLN A 179 4.36 4.34 -1.39
C GLN A 179 4.54 2.95 -1.98
N MET A 180 3.43 2.26 -2.25
CA MET A 180 3.41 0.97 -2.92
C MET A 180 2.72 1.10 -4.27
N TRP A 181 3.42 0.83 -5.36
CA TRP A 181 2.92 0.88 -6.72
C TRP A 181 2.54 -0.50 -7.22
N LEU A 182 1.32 -0.64 -7.72
CA LEU A 182 0.81 -1.85 -8.35
C LEU A 182 0.79 -1.66 -9.87
N HIS A 183 1.60 -2.45 -10.57
CA HIS A 183 1.71 -2.48 -12.01
C HIS A 183 1.13 -3.80 -12.53
N PRO A 184 -0.07 -3.80 -13.14
CA PRO A 184 -0.59 -4.98 -13.80
C PRO A 184 0.38 -5.43 -14.90
N GLU A 185 0.69 -6.72 -14.92
CA GLU A 185 1.42 -7.33 -16.01
C GLU A 185 0.41 -7.88 -17.03
N ALA A 186 0.86 -8.15 -18.26
CA ALA A 186 0.01 -8.76 -19.28
C ALA A 186 -0.55 -10.09 -18.75
N GLU A 187 -1.84 -10.35 -18.98
CA GLU A 187 -2.50 -11.57 -18.51
C GLU A 187 -1.78 -12.81 -19.07
N GLU A 188 -1.31 -13.69 -18.20
CA GLU A 188 -0.80 -14.99 -18.61
C GLU A 188 -2.01 -15.84 -19.05
N SER A 189 -2.26 -15.88 -20.37
CA SER A 189 -3.27 -16.77 -20.92
C SER A 189 -2.79 -18.22 -20.81
N VAL A 190 -3.17 -18.92 -19.75
CA VAL A 190 -3.06 -20.37 -19.69
C VAL A 190 -4.07 -20.93 -20.71
N GLY A 191 -3.61 -21.83 -21.58
CA GLY A 191 -4.23 -22.24 -22.86
C GLY A 191 -5.74 -22.59 -22.90
N PRO A 192 -6.24 -23.10 -24.04
CA PRO A 192 -7.67 -23.07 -24.42
C PRO A 192 -8.64 -23.91 -23.56
N ALA A 193 -8.22 -24.45 -22.41
CA ALA A 193 -9.03 -25.23 -21.49
C ALA A 193 -9.21 -24.60 -20.09
N SER A 194 -8.60 -23.43 -19.81
CA SER A 194 -8.60 -22.83 -18.47
C SER A 194 -9.79 -21.90 -18.28
N HIS A 195 -10.70 -22.25 -17.37
CA HIS A 195 -11.82 -21.39 -16.98
C HIS A 195 -11.31 -20.26 -16.08
N GLY A 196 -10.81 -19.18 -16.69
CA GLY A 196 -10.42 -17.94 -16.03
C GLY A 196 -8.94 -17.60 -16.18
N ALA A 197 -8.65 -16.35 -16.56
CA ALA A 197 -7.29 -15.84 -16.65
C ALA A 197 -6.75 -15.50 -15.25
N THR A 198 -5.54 -15.98 -14.94
CA THR A 198 -4.83 -15.57 -13.73
C THR A 198 -4.26 -14.18 -13.96
N LYS A 199 -4.66 -13.22 -13.12
CA LYS A 199 -4.16 -11.85 -13.20
C LYS A 199 -2.87 -11.71 -12.41
N VAL A 200 -1.83 -11.18 -13.05
CA VAL A 200 -0.51 -10.97 -12.45
C VAL A 200 -0.26 -9.46 -12.28
N VAL A 201 0.21 -9.06 -11.10
CA VAL A 201 0.46 -7.66 -10.74
C VAL A 201 1.79 -7.56 -10.00
N ARG A 202 2.70 -6.72 -10.47
CA ARG A 202 3.94 -6.39 -9.77
C ARG A 202 3.68 -5.29 -8.74
N ALA A 203 4.08 -5.53 -7.49
CA ALA A 203 4.03 -4.56 -6.42
C ALA A 203 5.45 -4.05 -6.13
N HIS A 204 5.65 -2.74 -6.15
CA HIS A 204 6.92 -2.07 -5.82
C HIS A 204 6.70 -1.14 -4.63
N LEU A 205 7.48 -1.31 -3.56
CA LEU A 205 7.44 -0.46 -2.36
C LEU A 205 8.67 0.44 -2.36
N SER A 206 8.44 1.74 -2.33
CA SER A 206 9.44 2.75 -2.07
C SER A 206 9.19 3.44 -0.74
N GLN A 207 10.24 3.62 0.06
CA GLN A 207 10.17 4.29 1.35
C GLN A 207 11.52 4.94 1.71
N PRO A 208 11.53 6.15 2.30
CA PRO A 208 12.77 6.84 2.64
C PRO A 208 13.62 6.04 3.62
N GLY A 209 14.93 5.95 3.33
CA GLY A 209 15.91 5.29 4.19
C GLY A 209 15.87 3.77 4.13
N SER A 210 15.26 3.17 3.10
CA SER A 210 15.36 1.72 2.83
C SER A 210 15.50 1.47 1.33
N GLN A 211 16.07 0.33 0.97
CA GLN A 211 16.05 -0.14 -0.42
C GLN A 211 14.61 -0.44 -0.83
N ASP A 212 14.31 -0.15 -2.10
CA ASP A 212 13.07 -0.54 -2.74
C ASP A 212 12.89 -2.07 -2.67
N ARG A 213 11.63 -2.49 -2.55
CA ARG A 213 11.27 -3.91 -2.44
C ARG A 213 10.17 -4.25 -3.44
N GLU A 214 10.22 -5.45 -3.99
CA GLU A 214 9.29 -5.87 -5.02
C GLU A 214 8.69 -7.25 -4.74
N TRP A 215 7.45 -7.42 -5.18
CA TRP A 215 6.70 -8.66 -5.11
C TRP A 215 5.86 -8.87 -6.37
N LEU A 216 5.56 -10.13 -6.67
CA LEU A 216 4.60 -10.52 -7.67
C LEU A 216 3.33 -11.02 -6.98
N LEU A 217 2.20 -10.41 -7.30
CA LEU A 217 0.86 -10.76 -6.84
C LEU A 217 0.16 -11.54 -7.95
N ARG A 218 -0.28 -12.76 -7.66
CA ARG A 218 -1.12 -13.56 -8.57
C ARG A 218 -2.52 -13.67 -8.01
N PHE A 219 -3.50 -13.26 -8.78
CA PHE A 219 -4.93 -13.37 -8.48
C PHE A 219 -5.51 -14.52 -9.29
N GLU A 220 -5.86 -15.59 -8.61
CA GLU A 220 -6.45 -16.77 -9.23
C GLU A 220 -7.96 -16.54 -9.48
N PRO A 221 -8.57 -17.21 -10.48
CA PRO A 221 -9.99 -17.09 -10.78
C PRO A 221 -10.91 -17.40 -9.59
N GLU A 222 -10.46 -18.25 -8.67
CA GLU A 222 -11.19 -18.63 -7.46
C GLU A 222 -11.17 -17.52 -6.39
N GLY A 223 -10.52 -16.39 -6.64
CA GLY A 223 -10.38 -15.27 -5.70
C GLY A 223 -9.22 -15.41 -4.73
N GLN A 224 -8.38 -16.43 -4.89
CA GLN A 224 -7.15 -16.60 -4.12
C GLN A 224 -6.10 -15.59 -4.59
N MET A 225 -5.29 -15.13 -3.65
CA MET A 225 -4.14 -14.28 -3.94
C MET A 225 -2.86 -14.99 -3.49
N LYS A 226 -1.85 -15.05 -4.34
CA LYS A 226 -0.51 -15.56 -4.00
C LYS A 226 0.51 -14.44 -4.12
N ILE A 227 1.45 -14.40 -3.19
CA ILE A 227 2.47 -13.34 -3.09
C ILE A 227 3.84 -14.01 -3.09
N SER A 228 4.70 -13.64 -4.04
CA SER A 228 6.09 -14.09 -4.11
C SER A 228 7.03 -12.88 -4.20
N PRO A 229 8.13 -12.83 -3.43
CA PRO A 229 9.11 -11.76 -3.54
C PRO A 229 9.80 -11.80 -4.92
N LEU A 230 10.15 -10.62 -5.44
CA LEU A 230 11.00 -10.48 -6.62
C LEU A 230 12.38 -9.97 -6.18
N PRO A 231 13.48 -10.49 -6.74
CA PRO A 231 14.80 -9.93 -6.50
C PRO A 231 14.83 -8.50 -7.09
N CYS A 232 15.01 -7.50 -6.23
CA CYS A 232 15.25 -6.14 -6.69
C CYS A 232 16.61 -6.12 -7.39
N LYS A 233 16.66 -5.64 -8.64
CA LYS A 233 17.92 -5.41 -9.33
C LYS A 233 18.68 -4.33 -8.55
N SER A 234 19.72 -4.70 -7.82
CA SER A 234 20.68 -3.72 -7.33
C SER A 234 21.34 -3.08 -8.55
N GLU A 235 21.40 -1.75 -8.60
CA GLU A 235 22.20 -1.03 -9.58
C GLU A 235 23.71 -1.15 -9.27
N ASP A 236 24.21 -2.38 -9.10
CA ASP A 236 25.65 -2.66 -9.04
C ASP A 236 26.11 -3.09 -10.43
N SER A 237 26.05 -2.18 -11.40
CA SER A 237 26.73 -2.31 -12.70
C SER A 237 27.06 -0.96 -13.35
N ARG A 238 27.24 0.11 -12.57
CA ARG A 238 27.97 1.31 -13.03
C ARG A 238 29.29 1.40 -12.27
N GLY A 239 30.26 0.57 -12.66
CA GLY A 239 31.56 0.56 -11.99
C GLY A 239 32.57 -0.45 -12.53
N ALA A 240 32.76 -0.49 -13.86
CA ALA A 240 33.96 -0.98 -14.59
C ALA A 240 33.53 -1.10 -16.06
N ALA A 241 34.04 -0.37 -17.05
CA ALA A 241 35.31 0.30 -17.18
C ALA A 241 35.14 1.56 -18.04
N ALA A 242 35.59 2.70 -17.51
CA ALA A 242 36.13 3.79 -18.30
C ALA A 242 37.58 3.98 -17.85
N GLN A 243 38.45 4.33 -18.79
CA GLN A 243 39.89 4.63 -18.68
C GLN A 243 40.84 3.44 -18.77
N ASN A 244 41.35 3.22 -19.98
CA ASN A 244 42.77 3.49 -20.26
C ASN A 244 42.91 3.99 -21.70
N ASP A 245 42.65 5.29 -21.89
CA ASP A 245 43.30 6.05 -22.95
C ASP A 245 44.60 6.58 -22.35
N THR A 246 45.74 6.15 -22.89
CA THR A 246 47.03 6.81 -22.65
C THR A 246 47.72 6.95 -24.01
N PRO A 247 48.09 8.17 -24.42
CA PRO A 247 48.84 8.38 -25.65
C PRO A 247 50.33 8.14 -25.38
N ALA A 248 51.02 7.50 -26.32
CA ALA A 248 52.47 7.50 -26.38
C ALA A 248 52.90 7.97 -27.77
N GLU A 249 53.82 8.92 -27.73
CA GLU A 249 54.27 9.81 -28.80
C GLU A 249 55.02 9.12 -29.94
N ALA A 250 55.18 9.92 -30.99
CA ALA A 250 55.89 9.64 -32.22
C ALA A 250 57.34 9.18 -32.04
N GLU A 251 57.81 8.30 -32.93
CA GLU A 251 59.11 8.47 -33.56
C GLU A 251 59.06 8.04 -35.03
N ALA A 252 59.72 8.87 -35.83
CA ALA A 252 59.80 8.85 -37.27
C ALA A 252 60.78 7.79 -37.79
N GLN A 253 60.58 7.32 -39.02
CA GLN A 253 61.69 6.91 -39.89
C GLN A 253 61.28 6.97 -41.36
N GLY A 254 61.88 7.95 -42.05
CA GLY A 254 62.07 7.93 -43.50
C GLY A 254 63.54 8.19 -43.78
N VAL A 255 64.25 7.17 -44.26
CA VAL A 255 65.24 7.18 -45.35
C VAL A 255 65.19 5.81 -46.00
#